data_AF-A0A5C5ZDF0-F1
#
_entry.id   AF-A0A5C5ZDF0-F1
#
_cell.length_a   1.000
_cell.length_b   1.000
_cell.length_c   1.000
_cell.angle_alpha   90.00
_cell.angle_beta   90.00
_cell.angle_gamma   90.00
#
_symmetry.space_group_name_H-M   'P 1'
#
loop_
_entity.id
_entity.type
_entity.pdbx_description
1 polymer ?
#
loop_
_entity_poly.entity_id
_entity_poly.type
_entity_poly.pdbx_seq_one_letter_code
_entity_poly.pdbx_strand_id
1 'polypeptide(L)'
;MSLLTPEDRNDLNFDRIGPVLETLVDSDRLTSDERRAVELCARAAADLISLEHQERMREYYARQDVSQRSADTIAAWLESNPNAEPGTVVAVSCRMHVASFDRSGRLQLTPFLD
;
A
#
# COMPACT_ATOMS: atom_id res chain seq x y z
N MET A 1 27.94 -6.42 0.24
CA MET A 1 26.75 -5.92 -0.49
C MET A 1 27.04 -4.49 -0.90
N SER A 2 27.11 -4.21 -2.20
CA SER A 2 27.10 -2.82 -2.67
C SER A 2 25.65 -2.35 -2.68
N LEU A 3 25.37 -1.23 -2.02
CA LEU A 3 24.07 -0.58 -2.16
C LEU A 3 23.93 -0.03 -3.58
N LEU A 4 22.70 -0.05 -4.11
CA LEU A 4 22.38 0.54 -5.41
C LEU A 4 22.67 2.04 -5.38
N THR A 5 23.36 2.52 -6.42
CA THR A 5 23.60 3.95 -6.62
C THR A 5 22.29 4.69 -6.95
N PRO A 6 22.23 6.03 -6.82
CA PRO A 6 21.06 6.79 -7.26
C PRO A 6 20.72 6.59 -8.74
N GLU A 7 21.72 6.36 -9.60
CA GLU A 7 21.56 6.08 -11.03
C GLU A 7 20.89 4.71 -11.24
N ASP A 8 21.37 3.67 -10.54
CA ASP A 8 20.76 2.33 -10.58
C ASP A 8 19.28 2.37 -10.17
N ARG A 9 18.91 3.21 -9.19
CA ARG A 9 17.51 3.37 -8.73
C ARG A 9 16.61 4.02 -9.78
N ASN A 10 17.14 4.94 -10.59
CA ASN A 10 16.39 5.58 -11.66
C ASN A 10 16.17 4.62 -12.85
N ASP A 11 17.13 3.72 -13.09
CA ASP A 11 17.01 2.68 -14.13
C ASP A 11 16.16 1.48 -13.70
N LEU A 12 15.99 1.27 -12.39
CA LEU A 12 15.03 0.31 -11.81
C LEU A 12 13.56 0.77 -11.88
N ASN A 13 13.23 1.73 -12.74
CA ASN A 13 11.84 2.08 -13.01
C ASN A 13 11.09 0.86 -13.57
N PHE A 14 10.15 0.31 -12.79
CA PHE A 14 9.36 -0.86 -13.13
C PHE A 14 8.61 -0.72 -14.46
N ASP A 15 8.18 0.48 -14.83
CA ASP A 15 7.52 0.74 -16.12
C ASP A 15 8.49 0.54 -17.30
N ARG A 16 9.81 0.69 -17.09
CA ARG A 16 10.84 0.51 -18.10
C ARG A 16 11.41 -0.90 -18.09
N ILE A 17 11.68 -1.46 -16.91
CA ILE A 17 12.35 -2.77 -16.77
C ILE A 17 11.37 -3.95 -16.83
N GLY A 18 10.10 -3.76 -16.45
CA GLY A 18 9.05 -4.79 -16.47
C GLY A 18 8.91 -5.47 -17.84
N PRO A 19 8.68 -4.71 -18.93
CA PRO A 19 8.56 -5.30 -20.27
C PRO A 19 9.82 -6.03 -20.75
N VAL A 20 11.00 -5.57 -20.33
CA VAL A 20 12.28 -6.22 -20.65
C VAL A 20 12.41 -7.55 -19.92
N LEU A 21 12.01 -7.61 -18.65
CA LEU A 21 12.01 -8.83 -17.84
C LEU A 21 11.00 -9.84 -18.37
N GLU A 22 9.79 -9.41 -18.74
CA GLU A 22 8.78 -10.28 -19.36
C GLU A 22 9.30 -10.87 -20.67
N THR A 23 9.87 -10.05 -21.56
CA THR A 23 10.48 -10.51 -22.82
C THR A 23 11.61 -11.51 -22.59
N LEU A 24 12.43 -11.29 -21.55
CA LEU A 24 13.54 -12.18 -21.21
C LEU A 24 13.05 -13.52 -20.65
N VAL A 25 12.07 -13.48 -19.74
CA VAL A 25 11.44 -14.66 -19.14
C VAL A 25 10.73 -15.49 -20.21
N ASP A 26 10.05 -14.87 -21.15
CA ASP A 26 9.33 -15.57 -22.22
C ASP A 26 10.25 -16.05 -23.36
N SER A 27 11.52 -15.65 -23.36
CA SER A 27 12.49 -16.10 -24.34
C SER A 27 13.04 -17.51 -24.02
N ASP A 28 13.45 -18.22 -25.06
CA ASP A 28 14.18 -19.50 -24.94
C ASP A 28 15.66 -19.31 -24.53
N ARG A 29 16.05 -18.10 -24.13
CA ARG A 29 17.44 -17.75 -23.82
C ARG A 29 17.85 -18.09 -22.38
N LEU A 30 16.87 -18.34 -21.51
CA LEU A 30 17.08 -18.70 -20.12
C LEU A 30 16.80 -20.18 -19.90
N THR A 31 17.65 -20.83 -19.12
CA THR A 31 17.34 -22.13 -18.52
C THR A 31 16.15 -22.01 -17.55
N SER A 32 15.55 -23.15 -17.19
CA SER A 32 14.48 -23.19 -16.18
C SER A 32 14.91 -22.57 -14.85
N ASP A 33 16.15 -22.81 -14.46
CA ASP A 33 16.69 -22.36 -13.18
C ASP A 33 16.96 -20.85 -13.19
N GLU A 34 17.47 -20.31 -14.31
CA GLU A 34 17.64 -18.87 -14.50
C GLU A 34 16.29 -18.15 -14.53
N ARG A 35 15.29 -18.70 -15.24
CA ARG A 35 13.93 -18.17 -15.26
C ARG A 35 13.34 -18.11 -13.86
N ARG A 36 13.51 -19.19 -13.09
CA ARG A 36 13.05 -19.27 -11.69
C ARG A 36 13.76 -18.25 -10.80
N ALA A 37 15.06 -18.04 -10.98
CA ALA A 37 15.80 -17.03 -10.23
C ALA A 37 15.31 -15.61 -10.52
N VAL A 38 15.03 -15.27 -11.79
CA VAL A 38 14.47 -13.97 -12.19
C VAL A 38 13.10 -13.74 -11.55
N GLU A 39 12.21 -14.74 -11.58
CA GLU A 39 10.89 -14.65 -10.92
C GLU A 39 11.01 -14.41 -9.42
N LEU A 40 11.91 -15.14 -8.74
CA LEU A 40 12.11 -15.00 -7.29
C LEU A 40 12.65 -13.62 -6.94
N CYS A 41 13.59 -13.09 -7.72
CA CYS A 41 14.09 -11.73 -7.54
C CYS A 41 13.00 -10.68 -7.77
N ALA A 42 12.15 -10.85 -8.79
CA ALA A 42 11.03 -9.93 -9.06
C ALA A 42 10.00 -9.93 -7.90
N ARG A 43 9.65 -11.12 -7.40
CA ARG A 43 8.76 -11.26 -6.22
C ARG A 43 9.38 -10.64 -4.98
N ALA A 44 10.64 -10.94 -4.68
CA ALA A 44 11.34 -10.37 -3.54
C ALA A 44 11.44 -8.83 -3.62
N ALA A 45 11.63 -8.28 -4.82
CA ALA A 45 11.63 -6.83 -5.03
C ALA A 45 10.24 -6.22 -4.80
N ALA A 46 9.18 -6.84 -5.31
CA ALA A 46 7.81 -6.40 -5.05
C ALA A 46 7.44 -6.46 -3.56
N ASP A 47 7.83 -7.54 -2.87
CA ASP A 47 7.63 -7.70 -1.43
C ASP A 47 8.39 -6.62 -0.65
N LEU A 48 9.66 -6.34 -1.01
CA LEU A 48 10.45 -5.30 -0.37
C LEU A 48 9.82 -3.91 -0.57
N ILE A 49 9.37 -3.58 -1.78
CA ILE A 49 8.70 -2.31 -2.08
C ILE A 49 7.41 -2.18 -1.27
N SER A 50 6.64 -3.26 -1.18
CA SER A 50 5.42 -3.31 -0.36
C SER A 50 5.73 -3.04 1.12
N LEU A 51 6.75 -3.70 1.67
CA LEU A 51 7.18 -3.52 3.06
C LEU A 51 7.69 -2.09 3.33
N GLU A 52 8.53 -1.55 2.45
CA GLU A 52 9.00 -0.15 2.55
C GLU A 52 7.84 0.83 2.46
N HIS A 53 6.88 0.59 1.57
CA HIS A 53 5.67 1.40 1.46
C HIS A 53 4.85 1.35 2.75
N GLN A 54 4.61 0.16 3.31
CA GLN A 54 3.90 -0.01 4.57
C GLN A 54 4.59 0.73 5.73
N GLU A 55 5.92 0.66 5.81
CA GLU A 55 6.69 1.39 6.83
C GLU A 55 6.55 2.90 6.68
N ARG A 56 6.74 3.43 5.47
CA ARG A 56 6.57 4.87 5.19
C ARG A 56 5.15 5.34 5.44
N MET A 57 4.14 4.55 5.10
CA MET A 57 2.75 4.88 5.37
C MET A 57 2.47 4.89 6.88
N ARG A 58 3.00 3.91 7.64
CA ARG A 58 2.92 3.89 9.11
C ARG A 58 3.53 5.16 9.71
N GLU A 59 4.70 5.58 9.26
CA GLU A 59 5.33 6.83 9.68
C GLU A 59 4.50 8.06 9.33
N TYR A 60 3.98 8.13 8.10
CA TYR A 60 3.11 9.22 7.64
C TYR A 60 1.87 9.35 8.53
N TYR A 61 1.19 8.24 8.83
CA TYR A 61 -0.02 8.22 9.66
C TYR A 61 0.25 8.44 11.16
N ALA A 62 1.46 8.15 11.63
CA ALA A 62 1.86 8.45 13.00
C ALA A 62 2.07 9.95 13.27
N ARG A 63 2.15 10.78 12.23
CA ARG A 63 2.28 12.23 12.38
C ARG A 63 1.04 12.84 13.04
N GLN A 64 1.27 13.71 14.02
CA GLN A 64 0.19 14.35 14.80
C GLN A 64 -0.77 15.16 13.94
N ASP A 65 -0.26 15.90 12.95
CA ASP A 65 -1.09 16.74 12.07
C ASP A 65 -1.99 15.90 11.15
N VAL A 66 -1.48 14.77 10.65
CA VAL A 66 -2.24 13.81 9.84
C VAL A 66 -3.30 13.14 10.70
N SER A 67 -2.94 12.68 11.90
CA SER A 67 -3.85 12.05 12.86
C SER A 67 -5.01 12.97 13.23
N GLN A 68 -4.72 14.25 13.56
CA GLN A 68 -5.76 15.22 13.90
C GLN A 68 -6.70 15.48 12.72
N ARG A 69 -6.17 15.75 11.53
CA ARG A 69 -7.00 15.97 10.33
C ARG A 69 -7.87 14.76 10.00
N SER A 70 -7.33 13.55 10.20
CA SER A 70 -8.09 12.32 10.01
C SER A 70 -9.24 12.22 11.01
N ALA A 71 -9.00 12.52 12.29
CA ALA A 71 -10.04 12.53 13.32
C ALA A 71 -11.13 13.57 13.02
N ASP A 72 -10.75 14.77 12.61
CA ASP A 72 -11.68 15.84 12.26
C ASP A 72 -12.55 15.45 11.05
N THR A 73 -11.94 14.82 10.04
CA THR A 73 -12.65 14.35 8.84
C THR A 73 -13.61 13.20 9.17
N ILE A 74 -13.21 12.27 10.05
CA ILE A 74 -14.07 11.20 10.54
C ILE A 74 -15.27 11.78 11.30
N ALA A 75 -15.04 12.74 12.21
CA ALA A 75 -16.09 13.37 12.98
C ALA A 75 -17.10 14.08 12.06
N ALA A 76 -16.61 14.89 11.11
CA ALA A 76 -17.45 15.58 10.13
C ALA A 76 -18.26 14.62 9.26
N TRP A 77 -17.68 13.47 8.88
CA TRP A 77 -18.40 12.45 8.14
C TRP A 77 -19.51 11.80 8.98
N LEU A 78 -19.24 11.45 10.24
CA LEU A 78 -20.23 10.86 11.15
C LEU A 78 -21.38 11.83 11.46
N GLU A 79 -21.08 13.12 11.62
CA GLU A 79 -22.10 14.17 11.80
C GLU A 79 -22.98 14.33 10.56
N SER A 80 -22.39 14.24 9.36
CA SER A 80 -23.11 14.36 8.10
C SER A 80 -23.89 13.10 7.73
N ASN A 81 -23.52 11.95 8.29
CA ASN A 81 -24.09 10.64 7.95
C ASN A 81 -24.52 9.85 9.22
N PRO A 82 -25.41 10.40 10.07
CA PRO A 82 -25.75 9.78 11.36
C PRO A 82 -26.50 8.45 11.22
N ASN A 83 -27.09 8.20 10.05
CA ASN A 83 -27.87 6.99 9.74
C ASN A 83 -27.16 6.09 8.72
N ALA A 84 -25.85 6.23 8.53
CA ALA A 84 -25.14 5.36 7.59
C ALA A 84 -25.28 3.89 7.98
N GLU A 85 -25.50 3.04 6.99
CA GLU A 85 -25.60 1.61 7.21
C GLU A 85 -24.23 1.04 7.62
N PRO A 86 -24.18 0.15 8.63
CA PRO A 86 -22.96 -0.61 8.92
C PRO A 86 -22.47 -1.36 7.69
N GLY A 87 -21.16 -1.33 7.44
CA GLY A 87 -20.56 -1.85 6.22
C GLY A 87 -20.32 -0.79 5.14
N THR A 88 -20.83 0.43 5.30
CA THR A 88 -20.50 1.54 4.39
C THR A 88 -19.00 1.81 4.41
N VAL A 89 -18.37 1.82 3.24
CA VAL A 89 -16.93 2.03 3.10
C VAL A 89 -16.63 3.48 2.69
N VAL A 90 -15.66 4.11 3.35
CA VAL A 90 -15.24 5.49 3.09
C VAL A 90 -13.72 5.62 3.12
N ALA A 91 -13.18 6.43 2.23
CA ALA A 91 -11.76 6.80 2.25
C ALA A 91 -11.58 8.10 3.06
N VAL A 92 -10.77 8.06 4.11
CA VAL A 92 -10.38 9.23 4.91
C VAL A 92 -8.86 9.27 5.01
N SER A 93 -8.26 10.39 4.61
CA SER A 93 -6.80 10.60 4.66
C SER A 93 -6.02 9.41 4.07
N CYS A 94 -6.38 8.95 2.87
CA CYS A 94 -5.77 7.80 2.18
C CYS A 94 -5.93 6.43 2.88
N ARG A 95 -6.73 6.33 3.95
CA ARG A 95 -7.12 5.06 4.58
C ARG A 95 -8.57 4.73 4.33
N MET A 96 -8.83 3.47 4.04
CA MET A 96 -10.19 2.95 3.94
C MET A 96 -10.72 2.68 5.35
N HIS A 97 -11.95 3.11 5.62
CA HIS A 97 -12.67 2.86 6.85
C HIS A 97 -14.02 2.23 6.53
N VAL A 98 -14.54 1.44 7.46
CA VAL A 98 -15.87 0.86 7.43
C VAL A 98 -16.70 1.43 8.55
N ALA A 99 -17.92 1.86 8.22
CA ALA A 99 -18.92 2.23 9.21
C ALA A 99 -19.28 1.00 10.04
N SER A 100 -19.13 1.09 11.36
CA SER A 100 -19.43 0.01 12.30
C SER A 100 -20.02 0.59 13.58
N PHE A 101 -20.56 -0.28 14.44
CA PHE A 101 -20.98 0.13 15.78
C PHE A 101 -19.91 -0.20 16.80
N ASP A 102 -19.62 0.74 17.69
CA ASP A 102 -18.78 0.50 18.86
C ASP A 102 -19.51 -0.37 19.91
N ARG A 103 -18.81 -0.70 21.01
CA ARG A 103 -19.40 -1.50 22.12
C ARG A 103 -20.57 -0.80 22.81
N SER A 104 -20.72 0.51 22.63
CA SER A 104 -21.80 1.33 23.17
C SER A 104 -22.96 1.50 22.19
N GLY A 105 -22.89 0.88 21.00
CA GLY A 105 -23.90 0.97 19.96
C GLY A 105 -23.86 2.27 19.17
N ARG A 106 -22.79 3.06 19.27
CA ARG A 106 -22.62 4.30 18.52
C ARG A 106 -21.93 4.03 17.19
N LEU A 107 -22.40 4.71 16.15
CA LEU A 107 -21.78 4.64 14.83
C LEU A 107 -20.37 5.23 14.90
N GLN A 108 -19.41 4.52 14.35
CA GLN A 108 -18.02 4.92 14.23
C GLN A 108 -17.45 4.50 12.86
N LEU A 109 -16.29 5.04 12.51
CA LEU A 109 -15.51 4.58 11.35
C LEU A 109 -14.30 3.77 11.85
N THR A 110 -14.25 2.49 11.51
CA THR A 110 -13.13 1.60 11.85
C THR A 110 -12.23 1.44 10.63
N PRO A 111 -10.90 1.64 10.74
CA PRO A 111 -10.01 1.43 9.60
C PRO A 111 -10.03 -0.04 9.15
N PHE A 112 -9.91 -0.29 7.84
CA PHE A 112 -9.51 -1.60 7.34
C PHE A 112 -8.10 -1.91 7.87
N LEU A 113 -7.81 -3.18 8.15
CA LEU A 113 -6.49 -3.64 8.60
C LEU A 113 -5.37 -2.96 7.76
N ASP A 114 -4.43 -2.30 8.44
CA ASP A 114 -3.18 -1.78 7.85
C ASP A 114 -2.27 -2.94 7.39
#